data_AF-X1CD02-F1
#
_entry.id   AF-X1CD02-F1
#
_cell.length_a   1.000
_cell.length_b   1.000
_cell.length_c   1.000
_cell.angle_alpha   90.00
_cell.angle_beta   90.00
_cell.angle_gamma   90.00
#
_symmetry.space_group_name_H-M   'P 1'
#
loop_
_entity.id
_entity.type
_entity.pdbx_description
1 polymer ?
#
loop_
_entity_poly.entity_id
_entity_poly.type
_entity_poly.pdbx_seq_one_letter_code
_entity_poly.pdbx_strand_id
1 'polypeptide(L)'
;NITMKKLKDIGLQELVPEMLPYANVGGAWIGSFQNPIGMDDYYTALSHVVPAGHQLKILFLRIFSENDDQVIFSIVQTNPAAAGLTGAVEAFPVVGSVPPFTAGLTATRDYPMLEAPGAEILRGSLVDPVHVLEGSIDFRVEGPTPIPATGGRYGIVWWGVEKNVPE
;
A
#
# COMPACT_ATOMS: atom_id res chain seq x y z
N ASN A 1 3.66 11.48 -36.43
CA ASN A 1 4.24 11.88 -35.13
C ASN A 1 3.20 11.69 -34.05
N ILE A 2 3.39 10.69 -33.19
CA ILE A 2 2.59 10.56 -31.96
C ILE A 2 3.20 11.53 -30.96
N THR A 3 2.50 12.62 -30.67
CA THR A 3 2.92 13.58 -29.64
C THR A 3 2.47 13.00 -28.29
N MET A 4 3.41 12.44 -27.52
CA MET A 4 3.09 11.99 -26.16
C MET A 4 2.90 13.19 -25.24
N LYS A 5 1.77 13.26 -24.57
CA LYS A 5 1.51 14.26 -23.52
C LYS A 5 2.51 14.01 -22.39
N LYS A 6 3.18 15.04 -21.89
CA LYS A 6 4.04 14.94 -20.70
C LYS A 6 3.25 15.41 -19.48
N LEU A 7 3.34 14.66 -18.38
CA LEU A 7 2.70 14.96 -17.11
C LEU A 7 3.78 15.20 -16.06
N LYS A 8 3.50 16.08 -15.09
CA LYS A 8 4.41 16.30 -13.96
C LYS A 8 4.21 15.20 -12.93
N ASP A 9 5.28 14.49 -12.60
CA ASP A 9 5.34 13.52 -11.51
C ASP A 9 5.62 14.25 -10.19
N ILE A 10 4.70 14.17 -9.23
CA ILE A 10 4.80 14.90 -7.97
C ILE A 10 5.81 14.23 -7.02
N GLY A 11 6.01 12.91 -7.13
CA GLY A 11 6.97 12.18 -6.30
C GLY A 11 8.42 12.49 -6.69
N LEU A 12 8.69 12.55 -8.00
CA LEU A 12 10.03 12.76 -8.55
C LEU A 12 10.34 14.21 -8.93
N GLN A 13 9.31 15.07 -9.01
CA GLN A 13 9.41 16.46 -9.49
C GLN A 13 9.83 16.61 -10.97
N GLU A 14 9.51 15.64 -11.84
CA GLU A 14 9.92 15.61 -13.25
C GLU A 14 8.76 15.51 -14.27
N LEU A 15 9.06 15.69 -15.57
CA LEU A 15 8.08 15.54 -16.66
C LEU A 15 8.21 14.17 -17.35
N VAL A 16 7.25 13.29 -17.11
CA VAL A 16 7.18 11.93 -17.66
C VAL A 16 6.14 11.82 -18.79
N PRO A 17 6.41 11.04 -19.85
CA PRO A 17 5.42 10.78 -20.88
C PRO A 17 4.21 10.01 -20.33
N GLU A 18 3.02 10.44 -20.69
CA GLU A 18 1.75 9.76 -20.42
C GLU A 18 1.71 8.46 -21.22
N MET A 19 2.04 7.36 -20.56
CA MET A 19 2.06 6.02 -21.14
C MET A 19 1.25 5.06 -20.27
N LEU A 20 0.50 4.15 -20.91
CA LEU A 20 -0.19 3.07 -20.20
C LEU A 20 0.84 2.23 -19.42
N PRO A 21 0.59 1.92 -18.15
CA PRO A 21 1.54 1.16 -17.34
C PRO A 21 1.57 -0.30 -17.78
N TYR A 22 2.74 -0.77 -18.23
CA TYR A 22 3.01 -2.19 -18.54
C TYR A 22 3.40 -3.01 -17.30
N ALA A 23 3.68 -2.37 -16.17
CA ALA A 23 4.14 -2.99 -14.93
C ALA A 23 3.06 -2.85 -13.83
N ASN A 24 1.90 -3.43 -14.09
CA ASN A 24 0.79 -3.46 -13.13
C ASN A 24 1.07 -4.53 -12.08
N VAL A 25 0.94 -4.15 -10.81
CA VAL A 25 1.02 -5.04 -9.65
C VAL A 25 -0.23 -4.86 -8.81
N GLY A 26 -0.55 -5.85 -7.99
CA GLY A 26 -1.74 -5.79 -7.13
C GLY A 26 -1.85 -6.98 -6.22
N GLY A 27 -2.82 -6.91 -5.30
CA GLY A 27 -3.10 -7.95 -4.35
C GLY A 27 -4.56 -7.91 -3.92
N ALA A 28 -5.10 -9.07 -3.58
CA ALA A 28 -6.44 -9.20 -3.05
C ALA A 28 -6.43 -10.20 -1.89
N TRP A 29 -7.05 -9.84 -0.79
CA TRP A 29 -7.27 -10.69 0.35
C TRP A 29 -8.70 -10.54 0.85
N ILE A 30 -9.28 -11.66 1.29
CA ILE A 30 -10.54 -11.71 2.02
C ILE A 30 -10.41 -12.75 3.13
N GLY A 31 -10.93 -12.43 4.31
CA GLY A 31 -10.87 -13.34 5.45
C GLY A 31 -11.83 -12.96 6.55
N SER A 32 -11.83 -13.76 7.61
CA SER A 32 -12.61 -13.56 8.83
C SER A 32 -11.79 -14.04 10.01
N PHE A 33 -11.98 -13.45 11.19
CA PHE A 33 -11.28 -13.85 12.39
C PHE A 33 -12.14 -14.76 13.26
N GLN A 34 -11.55 -15.86 13.75
CA GLN A 34 -12.16 -16.75 14.74
C GLN A 34 -11.84 -16.30 16.18
N ASN A 35 -10.68 -15.65 16.35
CA ASN A 35 -10.25 -15.00 17.57
C ASN A 35 -10.14 -13.50 17.30
N PRO A 36 -10.68 -12.61 18.14
CA PRO A 36 -10.56 -11.17 17.96
C PRO A 36 -9.09 -10.71 17.96
N ILE A 37 -8.81 -9.62 17.27
CA ILE A 37 -7.55 -8.89 17.33
C ILE A 37 -7.65 -7.91 18.50
N GLY A 38 -6.65 -7.89 19.39
CA GLY A 38 -6.59 -6.99 20.52
C GLY A 38 -6.37 -5.52 20.12
N MET A 39 -6.63 -4.58 21.03
CA MET A 39 -6.57 -3.13 20.82
C MET A 39 -5.26 -2.61 20.18
N ASP A 40 -4.13 -3.24 20.50
CA ASP A 40 -2.79 -2.85 20.02
C ASP A 40 -2.16 -3.92 19.10
N ASP A 41 -2.96 -4.90 18.69
CA ASP A 41 -2.54 -5.98 17.79
C ASP A 41 -3.02 -5.71 16.36
N TYR A 42 -2.40 -6.41 15.41
CA TYR A 42 -2.77 -6.34 14.00
C TYR A 42 -2.60 -7.70 13.31
N TYR A 43 -3.23 -7.82 12.15
CA TYR A 43 -3.02 -8.92 11.22
C TYR A 43 -2.56 -8.39 9.86
N THR A 44 -1.37 -8.81 9.40
CA THR A 44 -0.89 -8.51 8.05
C THR A 44 -1.60 -9.38 7.02
N ALA A 45 -2.52 -8.78 6.27
CA ALA A 45 -3.34 -9.46 5.27
C ALA A 45 -2.61 -9.61 3.92
N LEU A 46 -1.83 -8.61 3.53
CA LEU A 46 -1.01 -8.61 2.32
C LEU A 46 0.35 -7.99 2.63
N SER A 47 1.39 -8.45 1.93
CA SER A 47 2.71 -7.82 1.95
C SER A 47 3.24 -7.71 0.51
N HIS A 48 3.90 -6.61 0.17
CA HIS A 48 4.49 -6.36 -1.14
C HIS A 48 5.87 -5.71 -0.98
N VAL A 49 6.86 -6.20 -1.71
CA VAL A 49 8.22 -5.63 -1.71
C VAL A 49 8.44 -4.92 -3.03
N VAL A 50 8.71 -3.62 -2.96
CA VAL A 50 9.10 -2.79 -4.11
C VAL A 50 10.60 -2.97 -4.36
N PRO A 51 11.03 -3.37 -5.57
CA PRO A 51 12.44 -3.55 -5.88
C PRO A 51 13.27 -2.26 -5.72
N ALA A 52 14.56 -2.42 -5.46
CA ALA A 52 15.51 -1.31 -5.37
C ALA A 52 15.49 -0.48 -6.66
N GLY A 53 15.50 0.85 -6.53
CA GLY A 53 15.38 1.75 -7.69
C GLY A 53 13.95 1.94 -8.22
N HIS A 54 12.93 1.31 -7.62
CA HIS A 54 11.54 1.42 -8.05
C HIS A 54 10.67 2.16 -7.03
N GLN A 55 9.57 2.73 -7.51
CA GLN A 55 8.46 3.19 -6.67
C GLN A 55 7.16 2.51 -7.07
N LEU A 56 6.35 2.18 -6.07
CA LEU A 56 4.98 1.74 -6.24
C LEU A 56 4.03 2.93 -6.14
N LYS A 57 3.15 3.08 -7.13
CA LYS A 57 2.02 4.00 -7.09
C LYS A 57 0.72 3.21 -7.02
N ILE A 58 -0.01 3.29 -5.91
CA ILE A 58 -1.33 2.68 -5.78
C ILE A 58 -2.34 3.57 -6.51
N LEU A 59 -3.05 2.99 -7.49
CA LEU A 59 -4.05 3.69 -8.31
C LEU A 59 -5.48 3.34 -7.90
N PHE A 60 -5.65 2.21 -7.23
CA PHE A 60 -6.92 1.75 -6.72
C PHE A 60 -6.70 1.03 -5.40
N LEU A 61 -7.47 1.41 -4.39
CA LEU A 61 -7.55 0.70 -3.12
C LEU A 61 -9.02 0.54 -2.76
N ARG A 62 -9.42 -0.68 -2.44
CA ARG A 62 -10.73 -1.00 -1.86
C ARG A 62 -10.50 -1.78 -0.59
N ILE A 63 -11.09 -1.30 0.49
CA ILE A 63 -11.18 -2.02 1.75
C ILE A 63 -12.66 -2.23 2.08
N PHE A 64 -13.00 -3.32 2.76
CA PHE A 64 -14.36 -3.54 3.22
C PHE A 64 -14.42 -4.39 4.49
N SER A 65 -15.52 -4.21 5.23
CA SER A 65 -15.89 -5.03 6.39
C SER A 65 -17.40 -5.29 6.39
N GLU A 66 -17.79 -6.50 6.80
CA GLU A 66 -19.20 -6.85 7.12
C GLU A 66 -19.57 -6.55 8.57
N ASN A 67 -18.62 -6.10 9.40
CA ASN A 67 -18.85 -5.82 10.81
C ASN A 67 -19.47 -4.45 11.05
N ASP A 68 -20.39 -4.40 12.01
CA ASP A 68 -21.16 -3.20 12.41
C ASP A 68 -20.33 -2.17 13.18
N ASP A 69 -19.19 -2.60 13.73
CA ASP A 69 -18.26 -1.76 14.47
C ASP A 69 -17.24 -1.07 13.54
N GLN A 70 -16.60 -0.02 14.07
CA GLN A 70 -15.51 0.65 13.38
C GLN A 70 -14.36 -0.34 13.12
N VAL A 71 -13.83 -0.31 11.89
CA VAL A 71 -12.64 -1.10 11.53
C VAL A 71 -11.57 -0.16 11.00
N ILE A 72 -10.36 -0.32 11.52
CA ILE A 72 -9.19 0.43 11.10
C ILE A 72 -8.31 -0.52 10.27
N PHE A 73 -7.93 -0.09 9.09
CA PHE A 73 -6.89 -0.72 8.30
C PHE A 73 -5.65 0.17 8.34
N SER A 74 -4.47 -0.40 8.15
CA SER A 74 -3.25 0.40 8.02
C SER A 74 -2.39 -0.06 6.85
N ILE A 75 -1.69 0.91 6.27
CA ILE A 75 -0.67 0.66 5.24
C ILE A 75 0.67 1.07 5.86
N VAL A 76 1.55 0.10 6.07
CA VAL A 76 2.83 0.32 6.76
C VAL A 76 3.97 0.11 5.79
N GLN A 77 4.87 1.08 5.72
CA GLN A 77 6.07 1.01 4.89
C GLN A 77 7.31 0.82 5.78
N THR A 78 8.18 -0.10 5.40
CA THR A 78 9.50 -0.32 6.00
C THR A 78 10.59 -0.18 4.94
N ASN A 79 11.50 0.75 5.14
CA ASN A 79 12.66 0.93 4.26
C ASN A 79 13.83 0.10 4.79
N PRO A 80 14.36 -0.88 4.04
CA PRO A 80 15.48 -1.70 4.51
C PRO A 80 16.73 -0.86 4.80
N ALA A 81 17.50 -1.24 5.81
CA ALA A 81 18.74 -0.57 6.18
C ALA A 81 19.97 -1.01 5.36
N ALA A 82 19.88 -2.18 4.72
CA ALA A 82 20.93 -2.81 3.95
C ALA A 82 20.35 -3.84 2.95
N ALA A 83 21.17 -4.27 2.00
CA ALA A 83 20.83 -5.33 1.06
C ALA A 83 20.54 -6.66 1.78
N GLY A 84 19.63 -7.45 1.21
CA GLY A 84 19.27 -8.80 1.66
C GLY A 84 18.25 -8.87 2.80
N LEU A 85 17.72 -7.74 3.27
CA LEU A 85 16.74 -7.71 4.38
C LEU A 85 15.29 -7.96 3.96
N THR A 86 14.97 -7.96 2.66
CA THR A 86 13.61 -8.11 2.13
C THR A 86 13.36 -9.46 1.44
N GLY A 87 14.18 -10.46 1.75
CA GLY A 87 13.99 -11.82 1.25
C GLY A 87 14.42 -11.98 -0.20
N ALA A 88 13.53 -12.50 -1.05
CA ALA A 88 13.84 -12.83 -2.44
C ALA A 88 13.91 -11.62 -3.38
N VAL A 89 13.34 -10.48 -2.99
CA VAL A 89 13.33 -9.24 -3.78
C VAL A 89 14.17 -8.21 -3.05
N GLU A 90 15.25 -7.74 -3.70
CA GLU A 90 16.10 -6.68 -3.15
C GLU A 90 15.41 -5.33 -3.24
N ALA A 91 15.35 -4.59 -2.13
CA ALA A 91 14.69 -3.30 -2.03
C ALA A 91 15.62 -2.17 -1.55
N PHE A 92 16.86 -2.49 -1.18
CA PHE A 92 17.89 -1.52 -0.82
C PHE A 92 18.83 -1.24 -2.01
N PRO A 93 19.21 0.03 -2.28
CA PRO A 93 18.69 1.23 -1.64
C PRO A 93 17.27 1.54 -2.13
N VAL A 94 16.47 2.13 -1.24
CA VAL A 94 15.22 2.80 -1.64
C VAL A 94 15.56 4.09 -2.38
N VAL A 95 14.69 4.53 -3.29
CA VAL A 95 14.99 5.69 -4.15
C VAL A 95 14.81 7.01 -3.42
N GLY A 96 14.06 7.00 -2.31
CA GLY A 96 14.14 8.03 -1.29
C GLY A 96 13.44 9.32 -1.69
N SER A 97 12.13 9.35 -1.47
CA SER A 97 11.35 10.59 -1.26
C SER A 97 10.03 10.33 -0.51
N VAL A 98 9.68 9.06 -0.27
CA VAL A 98 8.47 8.69 0.46
C VAL A 98 8.82 8.46 1.93
N PRO A 99 8.19 9.17 2.89
CA PRO A 99 8.45 8.91 4.29
C PRO A 99 8.08 7.46 4.69
N PRO A 100 8.87 6.78 5.53
CA PRO A 100 10.04 7.30 6.21
C PRO A 100 11.26 7.20 5.28
N PHE A 101 11.70 8.32 4.69
CA PHE A 101 12.75 8.39 3.67
C PHE A 101 14.13 7.95 4.19
N THR A 102 14.23 7.69 5.49
CA THR A 102 15.42 7.18 6.17
C THR A 102 15.44 5.65 6.11
N ALA A 103 16.55 5.09 5.63
CA ALA A 103 16.80 3.66 5.65
C ALA A 103 16.73 3.09 7.08
N GLY A 104 16.13 1.92 7.23
CA GLY A 104 15.94 1.23 8.51
C GLY A 104 14.73 1.68 9.32
N LEU A 105 13.94 2.65 8.84
CA LEU A 105 12.72 3.09 9.53
C LEU A 105 11.47 2.44 8.97
N THR A 106 10.49 2.30 9.86
CA THR A 106 9.12 1.87 9.57
C THR A 106 8.16 2.98 9.94
N ALA A 107 7.17 3.26 9.09
CA ALA A 107 6.10 4.20 9.40
C ALA A 107 4.78 3.80 8.75
N THR A 108 3.68 4.08 9.45
CA THR A 108 2.35 4.01 8.86
C THR A 108 2.14 5.16 7.88
N ARG A 109 1.61 4.84 6.71
CA ARG A 109 1.37 5.75 5.58
C ARG A 109 -0.06 6.25 5.55
N ASP A 110 -1.00 5.40 5.94
CA ASP A 110 -2.40 5.73 6.03
C ASP A 110 -3.12 4.80 7.01
N TYR A 111 -4.25 5.29 7.54
CA TYR A 111 -5.23 4.54 8.30
C TYR A 111 -6.60 4.65 7.63
N PRO A 112 -6.90 3.84 6.59
CA PRO A 112 -8.25 3.79 6.03
C PRO A 112 -9.24 3.30 7.10
N MET A 113 -10.27 4.10 7.41
CA MET A 113 -11.21 3.85 8.50
C MET A 113 -12.64 3.70 7.99
N LEU A 114 -13.27 2.58 8.33
CA LEU A 114 -14.69 2.36 8.11
C LEU A 114 -15.45 2.67 9.40
N GLU A 115 -16.30 3.69 9.39
CA GLU A 115 -17.16 4.05 10.52
C GLU A 115 -18.39 3.12 10.66
N ALA A 116 -18.68 2.30 9.64
CA ALA A 116 -19.82 1.39 9.56
C ALA A 116 -19.51 0.24 8.57
N PRO A 117 -20.31 -0.85 8.53
CA PRO A 117 -20.18 -1.89 7.52
C PRO A 117 -20.22 -1.30 6.13
N GLY A 118 -19.38 -1.82 5.25
CA GLY A 118 -19.34 -1.37 3.87
C GLY A 118 -17.95 -1.38 3.30
N ALA A 119 -17.80 -0.67 2.17
CA ALA A 119 -16.55 -0.56 1.47
C ALA A 119 -16.14 0.90 1.33
N GLU A 120 -14.87 1.18 1.60
CA GLU A 120 -14.22 2.42 1.18
C GLU A 120 -13.43 2.12 -0.08
N ILE A 121 -13.57 3.00 -1.08
CA ILE A 121 -12.91 2.86 -2.37
C ILE A 121 -12.16 4.16 -2.64
N LEU A 122 -10.83 4.09 -2.57
CA LEU A 122 -9.94 5.17 -2.95
C LEU A 122 -9.45 4.94 -4.38
N ARG A 123 -9.52 5.99 -5.19
CA ARG A 123 -9.09 5.96 -6.60
C ARG A 123 -8.09 7.07 -6.83
N GLY A 124 -7.03 6.73 -7.55
CA GLY A 124 -6.00 7.66 -7.98
C GLY A 124 -5.68 7.51 -9.46
N SER A 125 -4.66 8.23 -9.89
CA SER A 125 -4.10 8.18 -11.24
C SER A 125 -2.57 8.21 -11.17
N LEU A 126 -1.88 8.10 -12.30
CA LEU A 126 -0.42 8.23 -12.31
C LEU A 126 0.06 9.64 -11.89
N VAL A 127 -0.79 10.66 -12.04
CA VAL A 127 -0.50 12.05 -11.65
C VAL A 127 -0.76 12.27 -10.16
N ASP A 128 -1.85 11.68 -9.67
CA ASP A 128 -2.34 11.83 -8.31
C ASP A 128 -2.71 10.44 -7.77
N PRO A 129 -1.72 9.61 -7.40
CA PRO A 129 -1.96 8.26 -6.92
C PRO A 129 -2.54 8.29 -5.52
N VAL A 130 -3.24 7.22 -5.12
CA VAL A 130 -3.73 7.08 -3.74
C VAL A 130 -2.54 7.13 -2.76
N HIS A 131 -1.49 6.36 -3.06
CA HIS A 131 -0.23 6.39 -2.34
C HIS A 131 0.96 6.21 -3.28
N VAL A 132 2.09 6.79 -2.91
CA VAL A 132 3.42 6.46 -3.44
C VAL A 132 4.19 5.77 -2.32
N LEU A 133 4.81 4.63 -2.62
CA LEU A 133 5.43 3.72 -1.65
C LEU A 133 6.73 3.11 -2.21
N GLU A 134 7.62 2.70 -1.31
CA GLU A 134 8.90 2.03 -1.62
C GLU A 134 9.29 1.06 -0.48
N GLY A 135 10.30 0.22 -0.66
CA GLY A 135 10.68 -0.76 0.36
C GLY A 135 9.64 -1.89 0.53
N SER A 136 9.44 -2.34 1.77
CA SER A 136 8.45 -3.37 2.11
C SER A 136 7.16 -2.72 2.60
N ILE A 137 6.01 -3.21 2.11
CA ILE A 137 4.69 -2.65 2.38
C ILE A 137 3.81 -3.73 2.96
N ASP A 138 3.24 -3.48 4.14
CA ASP A 138 2.24 -4.33 4.77
C ASP A 138 0.87 -3.65 4.74
N PHE A 139 -0.15 -4.40 4.34
CA PHE A 139 -1.55 -4.02 4.48
C PHE A 139 -2.13 -4.79 5.67
N ARG A 140 -2.57 -4.07 6.68
CA ARG A 140 -2.96 -4.64 7.97
C ARG A 140 -4.43 -4.36 8.28
N VAL A 141 -5.05 -5.31 8.97
CA VAL A 141 -6.27 -5.08 9.74
C VAL A 141 -5.85 -4.83 11.17
N GLU A 142 -6.16 -3.65 11.68
CA GLU A 142 -5.84 -3.24 13.05
C GLU A 142 -6.97 -3.67 13.99
N GLY A 143 -6.62 -4.00 15.23
CA GLY A 143 -7.59 -4.15 16.29
C GLY A 143 -8.04 -2.81 16.88
N PRO A 144 -9.03 -2.85 17.79
CA PRO A 144 -9.76 -4.05 18.19
C PRO A 144 -10.76 -4.50 17.11
N THR A 145 -10.86 -5.82 16.88
CA THR A 145 -12.01 -6.39 16.14
C THR A 145 -13.09 -6.87 17.13
N PRO A 146 -14.34 -7.10 16.69
CA PRO A 146 -15.45 -7.40 17.60
C PRO A 146 -15.15 -8.53 18.59
N ILE A 147 -15.59 -8.35 19.84
CA ILE A 147 -15.48 -9.32 20.93
C ILE A 147 -16.88 -9.67 21.44
N PRO A 148 -17.35 -10.93 21.29
CA PRO A 148 -16.68 -12.06 20.64
C PRO A 148 -16.55 -11.87 19.12
N ALA A 149 -15.65 -12.64 18.51
CA ALA A 149 -15.51 -12.63 17.05
C ALA A 149 -16.84 -13.03 16.39
N THR A 150 -17.29 -12.24 15.43
CA THR A 150 -18.57 -12.40 14.73
C THR A 150 -18.47 -13.33 13.52
N GLY A 151 -17.25 -13.62 13.05
CA GLY A 151 -17.01 -14.26 11.76
C GLY A 151 -17.27 -13.35 10.56
N GLY A 152 -17.53 -12.05 10.77
CA GLY A 152 -17.71 -11.07 9.71
C GLY A 152 -16.48 -10.98 8.81
N ARG A 153 -16.70 -10.78 7.51
CA ARG A 153 -15.59 -10.73 6.54
C ARG A 153 -14.94 -9.35 6.49
N TYR A 154 -13.64 -9.39 6.26
CA TYR A 154 -12.79 -8.25 5.96
C TYR A 154 -12.17 -8.49 4.59
N GLY A 155 -11.88 -7.42 3.86
CA GLY A 155 -11.13 -7.57 2.62
C GLY A 155 -10.39 -6.32 2.20
N ILE A 156 -9.30 -6.57 1.48
CA ILE A 156 -8.41 -5.56 0.92
C ILE A 156 -8.15 -5.95 -0.53
N VAL A 157 -8.34 -5.02 -1.45
CA VAL A 157 -8.02 -5.18 -2.87
C VAL A 157 -7.29 -3.92 -3.32
N TRP A 158 -6.14 -4.08 -3.93
CA TRP A 158 -5.39 -2.96 -4.45
C TRP A 158 -4.79 -3.28 -5.82
N TRP A 159 -4.62 -2.24 -6.62
CA TRP A 159 -3.89 -2.27 -7.87
C TRP A 159 -3.07 -1.00 -8.00
N GLY A 160 -1.85 -1.15 -8.51
CA GLY A 160 -0.92 -0.06 -8.73
C GLY A 160 0.04 -0.33 -9.88
N VAL A 161 1.00 0.57 -9.99
CA VAL A 161 2.05 0.53 -10.99
C VAL A 161 3.38 0.64 -10.29
N GLU A 162 4.28 -0.26 -10.64
CA GLU A 162 5.65 -0.29 -10.13
C GLU A 162 6.61 0.01 -11.28
N LYS A 163 7.47 1.02 -11.13
CA LYS A 163 8.44 1.37 -12.16
C LYS A 163 9.73 1.87 -11.56
N ASN A 164 10.81 1.64 -12.31
CA ASN A 164 12.09 2.29 -12.10
C ASN A 164 11.91 3.80 -12.09
N VAL A 165 12.53 4.44 -11.11
CA VAL A 165 12.76 5.87 -11.11
C VAL A 165 14.00 6.12 -11.99
N PRO A 166 13.88 6.88 -13.09
CA PRO A 166 15.05 7.26 -13.88
C PRO A 166 16.03 8.09 -13.02
N GLU A 167 17.33 7.83 -13.17
CA GLU A 167 18.41 8.69 -12.63
C GLU A 167 18.44 10.08 -13.30
#